data_AF-A0A7S1CC78-F1
#
_entry.id   AF-A0A7S1CC78-F1
#
_cell.length_a   1.000
_cell.length_b   1.000
_cell.length_c   1.000
_cell.angle_alpha   90.00
_cell.angle_beta   90.00
_cell.angle_gamma   90.00
#
_symmetry.space_group_name_H-M   'P 1'
#
loop_
_entity.id
_entity.type
_entity.pdbx_description
1 polymer ?
#
loop_
_entity_poly.entity_id
_entity_poly.type
_entity_poly.pdbx_seq_one_letter_code
_entity_poly.pdbx_strand_id
1 'polypeptide(L)'
;GSVLHSVQKRRYAGAFLFTRREQRVLSPGKVQTRERPITEREYLATLHATPHGAPVEEVLWSFYHDGRFYTLKSWGALREMRLMRLECEVDRGEAPRVPPFLRAVTE
;
A
#
# COMPACT_ATOMS: atom_id res chain seq x y z
N GLY A 1 -8.91 4.53 20.76
CA GLY A 1 -8.59 4.60 19.31
C GLY A 1 -7.73 3.41 18.97
N SER A 2 -8.07 2.69 17.90
CA SER A 2 -7.26 1.56 17.42
C SER A 2 -5.99 2.07 16.75
N VAL A 3 -4.90 1.29 16.87
CA VAL A 3 -3.65 1.51 16.15
C VAL A 3 -3.44 0.31 15.23
N LEU A 4 -3.24 0.60 13.95
CA LEU A 4 -2.89 -0.39 12.93
C LEU A 4 -1.42 -0.22 12.58
N HIS A 5 -0.69 -1.33 12.58
CA HIS A 5 0.70 -1.37 12.16
C HIS A 5 0.80 -2.11 10.83
N SER A 6 1.58 -1.56 9.90
CA SER A 6 1.96 -2.25 8.66
C SER A 6 3.44 -2.05 8.36
N VAL A 7 4.01 -3.03 7.66
CA VAL A 7 5.32 -2.89 7.04
C VAL A 7 5.13 -2.87 5.53
N GLN A 8 5.80 -1.93 4.89
CA GLN A 8 5.66 -1.67 3.47
C GLN A 8 6.94 -2.05 2.75
N LYS A 9 6.79 -2.71 1.60
CA LYS A 9 7.84 -2.91 0.61
C LYS A 9 7.43 -2.21 -0.69
N ARG A 10 8.14 -1.15 -1.05
CA ARG A 10 7.92 -0.38 -2.29
C ARG A 10 9.03 -0.69 -3.28
N ARG A 11 8.69 -0.99 -4.54
CA ARG A 11 9.67 -1.10 -5.62
C ARG A 11 9.76 0.25 -6.34
N TYR A 12 10.94 0.84 -6.38
CA TYR A 12 11.19 2.12 -7.06
C TYR A 12 12.47 2.01 -7.91
N ALA A 13 12.36 2.23 -9.22
CA ALA A 13 13.50 2.28 -10.15
C ALA A 13 14.53 1.14 -9.99
N GLY A 14 14.09 -0.08 -9.70
CA GLY A 14 14.96 -1.25 -9.51
C GLY A 14 15.44 -1.49 -8.08
N ALA A 15 15.22 -0.57 -7.15
CA ALA A 15 15.51 -0.71 -5.72
C ALA A 15 14.24 -0.99 -4.89
N PHE A 16 14.42 -1.58 -3.71
CA PHE A 16 13.37 -1.71 -2.70
C PHE A 16 13.55 -0.68 -1.59
N LEU A 17 12.44 -0.03 -1.22
CA LEU A 17 12.34 0.83 -0.05
C LEU A 17 11.42 0.14 0.96
N PHE A 18 11.87 0.11 2.21
CA PHE A 18 11.15 -0.51 3.31
C PHE A 18 10.72 0.57 4.31
N THR A 19 9.45 0.56 4.67
CA THR A 19 8.87 1.56 5.57
C THR A 19 8.03 0.88 6.62
N ARG A 20 8.06 1.36 7.86
CA ARG A 20 7.06 1.01 8.88
C ARG A 20 6.03 2.12 8.96
N ARG A 21 4.76 1.74 8.88
CA ARG A 21 3.62 2.64 8.94
C ARG A 21 2.77 2.35 10.17
N GLU A 22 2.39 3.40 10.87
CA GLU A 22 1.47 3.36 12.00
C GLU A 22 0.28 4.26 11.70
N GLN A 23 -0.93 3.70 11.80
CA GLN A 23 -2.16 4.45 11.61
C GLN A 23 -2.98 4.43 12.90
N ARG A 24 -3.20 5.61 13.46
CA ARG A 24 -4.01 5.80 14.66
C ARG A 24 -5.36 6.40 14.28
N VAL A 25 -6.44 5.68 14.56
CA VAL A 25 -7.80 6.19 14.38
C VAL A 25 -8.14 7.06 15.59
N LEU A 26 -8.27 8.36 15.36
CA LEU A 26 -8.58 9.35 16.40
C LEU A 26 -10.10 9.51 16.60
N SER A 27 -10.85 9.52 15.49
CA SER A 27 -12.31 9.55 15.44
C SER A 27 -12.79 9.05 14.07
N PRO A 28 -14.08 8.78 13.84
CA PRO A 28 -14.60 8.47 12.50
C PRO A 28 -14.16 9.56 11.49
N GLY A 29 -13.55 9.14 10.38
CA GLY A 29 -13.02 10.04 9.35
C GLY A 29 -11.68 10.73 9.68
N LYS A 30 -11.13 10.57 10.90
CA LYS A 30 -9.86 11.19 11.31
C LYS A 30 -8.81 10.14 11.65
N VAL A 31 -7.89 9.92 10.72
CA VAL A 31 -6.77 8.98 10.86
C VAL A 31 -5.45 9.75 10.86
N GLN A 32 -4.63 9.54 11.89
CA GLN A 32 -3.24 10.02 11.91
C GLN A 32 -2.32 8.92 11.39
N THR A 33 -1.50 9.24 10.39
CA THR A 33 -0.51 8.31 9.84
C THR A 33 0.90 8.78 10.19
N ARG A 34 1.76 7.86 10.64
CA ARG A 34 3.20 8.06 10.79
C ARG A 34 3.94 7.02 9.97
N GLU A 35 4.96 7.44 9.23
CA GLU A 35 5.81 6.57 8.42
C GLU A 35 7.27 6.82 8.78
N ARG A 36 8.07 5.74 8.89
CA ARG A 36 9.53 5.83 9.06
C ARG A 36 10.24 4.81 8.17
N PRO A 37 11.43 5.14 7.63
CA PRO A 37 12.25 4.16 6.94
C PRO A 37 12.70 3.05 7.91
N ILE A 38 12.81 1.83 7.38
CA ILE A 38 13.38 0.66 8.07
C ILE A 38 14.35 -0.07 7.15
N THR A 39 15.19 -0.92 7.72
CA THR A 39 16.05 -1.82 6.93
C THR A 39 15.27 -3.03 6.40
N GLU A 40 15.78 -3.68 5.36
CA GLU A 40 15.25 -4.97 4.88
C GLU A 40 15.28 -6.03 6.00
N ARG A 41 16.34 -6.03 6.82
CA ARG A 41 16.46 -6.92 7.98
C ARG A 41 15.32 -6.71 8.98
N GLU A 42 15.00 -5.46 9.33
CA GLU A 42 13.87 -5.14 10.21
C GLU A 42 12.52 -5.56 9.61
N TYR A 43 12.36 -5.38 8.29
CA TYR A 43 11.17 -5.80 7.57
C TYR A 43 10.96 -7.31 7.69
N LEU A 44 11.97 -8.10 7.32
CA LEU A 44 11.92 -9.56 7.38
C LEU A 44 11.72 -10.06 8.82
N ALA A 45 12.45 -9.49 9.78
CA ALA A 45 12.26 -9.82 11.19
C ALA A 45 10.82 -9.57 11.65
N THR A 46 10.17 -8.50 11.17
CA THR A 46 8.77 -8.19 11.50
C THR A 46 7.80 -9.21 10.90
N LEU A 47 8.01 -9.64 9.65
CA LEU A 47 7.17 -10.66 9.01
C LEU A 47 7.27 -12.03 9.70
N HIS A 48 8.46 -12.36 10.24
CA HIS A 48 8.71 -13.65 10.88
C HIS A 48 8.39 -13.66 12.38
N ALA A 49 8.10 -12.52 13.01
CA ALA A 49 8.05 -12.40 14.46
C ALA A 49 6.82 -13.03 15.15
N THR A 50 5.62 -13.11 14.55
CA THR A 50 4.47 -13.74 15.24
C THR A 50 3.25 -14.02 14.34
N PRO A 51 2.47 -15.10 14.57
CA PRO A 51 1.25 -15.42 13.80
C PRO A 51 -0.01 -14.62 14.19
N HIS A 52 -0.02 -13.93 15.33
CA HIS A 52 -1.16 -13.12 15.78
C HIS A 52 -0.73 -11.68 16.06
N GLY A 53 -1.38 -10.72 15.40
CA GLY A 53 -1.05 -9.29 15.52
C GLY A 53 0.13 -8.81 14.69
N ALA A 54 0.62 -9.63 13.74
CA ALA A 54 1.66 -9.22 12.80
C ALA A 54 1.25 -7.95 12.04
N PRO A 55 2.17 -6.98 11.86
CA PRO A 55 1.93 -5.86 10.96
C PRO A 55 1.58 -6.39 9.57
N VAL A 56 0.53 -5.81 8.97
CA VAL A 56 0.09 -6.23 7.64
C VAL A 56 1.22 -5.95 6.64
N GLU A 57 1.64 -6.97 5.89
CA GLU A 57 2.53 -6.77 4.74
C GLU A 57 1.76 -5.99 3.67
N GLU A 58 2.28 -4.83 3.27
CA GLU A 58 1.74 -4.02 2.19
C GLU A 58 2.79 -3.89 1.08
N VAL A 59 2.47 -4.40 -0.11
CA VAL A 59 3.35 -4.32 -1.28
C VAL A 59 2.80 -3.30 -2.24
N LEU A 60 3.64 -2.33 -2.59
CA LEU A 60 3.26 -1.20 -3.44
C LEU A 60 4.09 -1.19 -4.73
N TRP A 61 3.40 -1.06 -5.86
CA TRP A 61 3.99 -0.78 -7.16
C TRP A 61 3.53 0.58 -7.63
N SER A 62 4.49 1.44 -7.95
CA SER A 62 4.21 2.77 -8.45
C SER A 62 4.66 2.89 -9.90
N PHE A 63 3.81 3.45 -10.76
CA PHE A 63 4.10 3.64 -12.18
C PHE A 63 3.40 4.87 -12.73
N TYR A 64 3.97 5.43 -13.81
CA TYR A 64 3.42 6.57 -14.51
C TYR A 64 2.81 6.13 -15.85
N HIS A 65 1.59 6.56 -16.13
CA HIS A 65 0.88 6.23 -17.37
C HIS A 65 -0.10 7.33 -17.72
N ASP A 66 -0.19 7.71 -19.00
CA ASP A 66 -1.16 8.69 -19.52
C ASP A 66 -1.28 9.98 -18.68
N GLY A 67 -0.13 10.58 -18.37
CA GLY A 67 -0.10 11.83 -17.61
C GLY A 67 -0.24 11.67 -16.09
N ARG A 68 -0.52 10.45 -15.58
CA ARG A 68 -0.93 10.22 -14.19
C ARG A 68 -0.03 9.24 -13.46
N PHE A 69 0.08 9.45 -12.15
CA PHE A 69 0.76 8.52 -11.25
C PHE A 69 -0.22 7.53 -10.64
N TYR A 70 0.14 6.26 -10.70
CA TYR A 70 -0.64 5.14 -10.17
C TYR A 70 0.14 4.44 -9.07
N THR A 71 -0.59 4.01 -8.03
CA THR A 71 -0.07 3.13 -6.99
C THR A 71 -0.97 1.91 -6.86
N LEU A 72 -0.44 0.75 -7.23
CA LEU A 72 -1.07 -0.54 -7.02
C LEU A 72 -0.65 -1.09 -5.66
N LYS A 73 -1.61 -1.48 -4.84
CA LYS A 73 -1.41 -1.99 -3.47
C LYS A 73 -1.95 -3.40 -3.35
N SER A 74 -1.19 -4.25 -2.68
CA SER A 74 -1.62 -5.58 -2.25
C SER A 74 -1.27 -5.76 -0.77
N TRP A 75 -2.12 -6.45 -0.03
CA TRP A 75 -1.92 -6.72 1.40
C TRP A 75 -1.84 -8.22 1.64
N GLY A 76 -1.02 -8.67 2.59
CA GLY A 76 -0.76 -10.09 2.88
C GLY A 76 -1.96 -11.03 2.67
N ALA A 77 -3.00 -10.94 3.50
CA ALA A 77 -4.19 -11.80 3.38
C ALA A 77 -5.02 -11.57 2.10
N LEU A 78 -5.01 -10.34 1.56
CA LEU A 78 -5.72 -10.00 0.32
C LEU A 78 -5.00 -10.51 -0.93
N ARG A 79 -3.68 -10.75 -0.85
CA ARG A 79 -2.89 -11.37 -1.92
C ARG A 79 -3.35 -12.81 -2.18
N GLU A 80 -3.66 -13.57 -1.13
CA GLU A 80 -4.21 -14.93 -1.26
C GLU A 80 -5.57 -14.91 -1.97
N MET A 81 -6.37 -13.87 -1.71
CA MET A 81 -7.64 -13.62 -2.38
C MET A 81 -7.51 -12.97 -3.77
N ARG A 82 -6.27 -12.74 -4.26
CA ARG A 82 -5.97 -12.04 -5.52
C ARG A 82 -6.60 -10.64 -5.62
N LEU A 83 -6.83 -9.99 -4.48
CA LEU A 83 -7.37 -8.64 -4.41
C LEU A 83 -6.24 -7.61 -4.38
N MET A 84 -6.39 -6.59 -5.22
CA MET A 84 -5.48 -5.45 -5.31
C MET A 84 -6.28 -4.15 -5.34
N ARG A 85 -5.70 -3.07 -4.80
CA ARG A 85 -6.26 -1.73 -4.89
C ARG A 85 -5.37 -0.87 -5.77
N LEU A 86 -5.96 -0.26 -6.79
CA LEU A 86 -5.30 0.79 -7.55
C LEU A 86 -5.72 2.15 -7.01
N GLU A 87 -4.74 2.99 -6.71
CA GLU A 87 -4.92 4.42 -6.42
C GLU A 87 -4.32 5.23 -7.57
N CYS A 88 -4.99 6.32 -7.94
CA CYS A 88 -4.58 7.23 -9.01
C CYS A 88 -4.57 8.65 -8.45
N GLU A 89 -3.50 9.39 -8.74
CA GLU A 89 -3.50 10.83 -8.52
C GLU A 89 -4.43 11.49 -9.55
N VAL A 90 -5.31 12.36 -9.08
CA VAL A 90 -6.24 13.12 -9.92
C VAL A 90 -6.09 14.59 -9.61
N ASP A 91 -5.99 15.40 -10.67
CA ASP A 91 -5.95 16.85 -10.52
C ASP A 91 -7.28 17.37 -10.00
N ARG A 92 -7.23 18.47 -9.25
CA ARG A 92 -8.44 19.10 -8.71
C ARG A 92 -9.38 19.50 -9.85
N GLY A 93 -10.59 18.96 -9.83
CA GLY A 93 -11.65 19.26 -10.81
C GLY A 93 -11.76 18.25 -11.95
N GLU A 94 -10.88 17.23 -12.01
CA GLU A 94 -10.99 16.17 -13.00
C GLU A 94 -11.76 14.96 -12.44
N ALA A 95 -12.71 14.42 -13.21
CA ALA A 95 -13.41 13.20 -12.82
C ALA A 95 -12.44 12.00 -12.84
N PRO A 96 -12.49 11.10 -11.84
CA PRO A 96 -11.70 9.87 -11.87
C PRO A 96 -12.13 9.01 -13.07
N ARG A 97 -11.21 8.76 -13.99
CA ARG A 97 -11.43 7.87 -15.14
C ARG A 97 -10.79 6.52 -14.87
N VAL A 98 -11.54 5.44 -15.10
CA VAL A 98 -10.98 4.09 -15.06
C VAL A 98 -10.00 3.93 -16.23
N PRO A 99 -8.71 3.69 -15.97
CA PRO A 99 -7.71 3.53 -17.03
C PRO A 99 -8.08 2.39 -17.98
N PRO A 100 -7.80 2.51 -19.29
CA PRO A 100 -8.13 1.47 -20.27
C PRO A 100 -7.53 0.09 -19.93
N PHE A 101 -6.32 0.06 -19.35
CA PHE A 101 -5.66 -1.19 -18.95
C PHE A 101 -6.34 -1.93 -17.79
N LEU A 102 -7.24 -1.27 -17.04
CA LEU A 102 -8.08 -1.94 -16.03
C LEU A 102 -9.38 -2.51 -16.59
N ARG A 103 -9.74 -2.16 -17.84
CA ARG A 103 -10.98 -2.66 -18.46
C ARG A 103 -10.86 -4.11 -18.95
N ALA A 104 -9.70 -4.74 -18.79
CA ALA A 104 -9.40 -6.08 -19.28
C ALA A 104 -9.15 -7.07 -18.13
N VAL A 105 -10.13 -7.26 -17.24
CA VAL A 105 -10.22 -8.44 -16.37
C VAL A 105 -11.70 -8.72 -16.06
N THR A 106 -12.47 -9.05 -17.09
CA THR A 106 -13.81 -9.63 -16.94
C THR A 106 -13.95 -10.72 -17.98
N GLU A 107 -13.36 -11.88 -17.70
CA GLU A 107 -13.68 -13.17 -18.33
C GLU A 107 -13.72 -14.24 -17.25
#